data_AF-A0A348UWL1-F1
#
_entry.id   AF-A0A348UWL1-F1
#
_cell.length_a   1.000
_cell.length_b   1.000
_cell.length_c   1.000
_cell.angle_alpha   90.00
_cell.angle_beta   90.00
_cell.angle_gamma   90.00
#
_symmetry.space_group_name_H-M   'P 1'
#
loop_
_entity.id
_entity.type
_entity.pdbx_description
1 polymer ?
#
loop_
_entity_poly.entity_id
_entity_poly.type
_entity_poly.pdbx_seq_one_letter_code
_entity_poly.pdbx_strand_id
1 'polypeptide(L)'
;MQKRIINKAGSGFLAIAALAVLGCGSAVNVPVAEGKFMMVKNESVSSPSATGGAGISMRSLWTVSGYKMGDNPLWTEKDARAMLFKSLDMTETTIIFDGKTCRDVTFQRETLKAKEYLASAFHTTPEALGIAEETLEVVKTNCDLPGFDQYLRLQERRIVIQLNGVFLFFESTINY
;
A
#
# COMPACT_ATOMS: atom_id res chain seq x y z
N MET A 1 12.70 49.32 30.01
CA MET A 1 12.29 50.26 28.94
C MET A 1 12.75 49.61 27.63
N GLN A 2 11.99 49.33 26.58
CA GLN A 2 10.83 50.00 26.01
C GLN A 2 10.12 49.01 25.02
N LYS A 3 8.79 49.06 25.00
CA LYS A 3 7.85 48.32 24.12
C LYS A 3 8.17 48.44 22.61
N ARG A 4 7.75 47.45 21.81
CA ARG A 4 6.73 47.65 20.75
C ARG A 4 6.04 46.36 20.29
N ILE A 5 4.73 46.51 20.15
CA ILE A 5 3.68 45.63 19.63
C ILE A 5 3.46 46.01 18.15
N ILE A 6 2.86 45.13 17.34
CA ILE A 6 1.70 45.39 16.41
C ILE A 6 1.73 44.46 15.17
N ASN A 7 0.72 43.57 15.15
CA ASN A 7 -0.24 43.16 14.10
C ASN A 7 0.16 43.00 12.63
N LYS A 8 -0.38 41.93 12.00
CA LYS A 8 -1.34 42.10 10.88
C LYS A 8 -2.23 40.88 10.64
N ALA A 9 -3.53 41.15 10.53
CA ALA A 9 -4.58 40.30 10.02
C ALA A 9 -4.65 40.34 8.48
N GLY A 10 -5.25 39.32 7.88
CA GLY A 10 -5.71 39.29 6.48
C GLY A 10 -6.22 37.88 6.15
N SER A 11 -7.52 37.59 6.22
CA SER A 11 -8.60 37.99 5.29
C SER A 11 -8.59 37.20 3.98
N GLY A 12 -9.67 36.43 3.75
CA GLY A 12 -10.31 36.41 2.44
C GLY A 12 -10.44 35.06 1.72
N PHE A 13 -11.71 34.67 1.52
CA PHE A 13 -12.27 33.96 0.35
C PHE A 13 -11.81 32.50 0.12
N LEU A 14 -12.63 31.56 -0.35
CA LEU A 14 -13.63 31.59 -1.41
C LEU A 14 -14.64 30.44 -1.20
N ALA A 15 -15.92 30.72 -1.46
CA ALA A 15 -16.93 29.69 -1.69
C ALA A 15 -16.84 29.17 -3.13
N ILE A 16 -16.98 27.86 -3.33
CA ILE A 16 -17.26 27.27 -4.64
C ILE A 16 -18.40 26.27 -4.47
N ALA A 17 -19.55 26.63 -5.02
CA ALA A 17 -20.66 25.73 -5.29
C ALA A 17 -20.37 24.98 -6.59
N ALA A 18 -20.60 23.67 -6.62
CA ALA A 18 -20.58 22.89 -7.85
C ALA A 18 -21.85 22.03 -7.94
N LEU A 19 -22.61 22.28 -9.02
CA LEU A 19 -23.73 21.50 -9.50
C LEU A 19 -23.30 20.05 -9.78
N ALA A 20 -24.15 19.08 -9.41
CA ALA A 20 -24.08 17.73 -9.94
C ALA A 20 -25.28 17.45 -10.85
N VAL A 21 -24.95 17.21 -12.12
CA VAL A 21 -25.82 16.78 -13.22
C VAL A 21 -26.21 15.32 -12.99
N LEU A 22 -27.52 15.04 -12.96
CA LEU A 22 -28.07 13.69 -12.97
C LEU A 22 -28.18 13.19 -14.42
N GLY A 23 -27.21 12.38 -14.84
CA GLY A 23 -27.22 11.67 -16.12
C GLY A 23 -27.60 10.21 -15.93
N CYS A 24 -28.73 9.80 -16.54
CA CYS A 24 -29.22 8.43 -16.61
C CYS A 24 -28.27 7.50 -17.39
N GLY A 25 -28.09 6.28 -16.90
CA GLY A 25 -27.49 5.17 -17.64
C GLY A 25 -28.28 3.90 -17.42
N SER A 26 -29.06 3.49 -18.42
CA SER A 26 -29.79 2.22 -18.45
C SER A 26 -28.84 1.07 -18.78
N ALA A 27 -28.81 0.04 -17.94
CA ALA A 27 -28.07 -1.20 -18.20
C ALA A 27 -28.89 -2.14 -19.10
N VAL A 28 -28.27 -2.55 -20.21
CA VAL A 28 -28.78 -3.55 -21.15
C VAL A 28 -28.51 -4.95 -20.58
N ASN A 29 -29.52 -5.81 -20.66
CA ASN A 29 -29.56 -7.14 -20.08
C ASN A 29 -29.39 -8.19 -21.20
N VAL A 30 -28.30 -8.96 -21.20
CA VAL A 30 -28.10 -10.18 -22.02
C VAL A 30 -27.15 -11.09 -21.22
N PRO A 31 -27.52 -12.33 -20.86
CA PRO A 31 -27.14 -13.46 -21.71
C PRO A 31 -28.07 -14.68 -21.65
N VAL A 32 -27.96 -15.57 -22.65
CA VAL A 32 -27.74 -17.02 -22.47
C VAL A 32 -27.64 -17.64 -23.86
N ALA A 33 -26.49 -18.26 -24.15
CA ALA A 33 -26.36 -19.23 -25.23
C ALA A 33 -25.70 -20.47 -24.65
N GLU A 34 -26.47 -21.55 -24.60
CA GLU A 34 -26.05 -22.89 -24.22
C GLU A 34 -25.16 -23.49 -25.32
N GLY A 35 -24.10 -24.21 -24.93
CA GLY A 35 -23.13 -24.73 -25.88
C GLY A 35 -22.29 -25.90 -25.38
N LYS A 36 -22.92 -27.08 -25.37
CA LYS A 36 -22.37 -28.37 -25.85
C LYS A 36 -21.09 -28.93 -25.22
N PHE A 37 -21.27 -29.90 -24.32
CA PHE A 37 -20.26 -30.88 -23.92
C PHE A 37 -19.86 -31.77 -25.10
N MET A 38 -18.54 -31.89 -25.35
CA MET A 38 -17.97 -33.02 -26.08
C MET A 38 -16.99 -33.75 -25.17
N MET A 39 -17.27 -35.04 -24.97
CA MET A 39 -16.36 -36.00 -24.37
C MET A 39 -15.20 -36.24 -25.34
N VAL A 40 -13.98 -36.00 -24.88
CA VAL A 40 -12.76 -36.56 -25.50
C VAL A 40 -12.16 -37.54 -24.51
N LYS A 41 -12.27 -38.82 -24.88
CA LYS A 41 -11.53 -39.93 -24.29
C LYS A 41 -10.26 -40.06 -25.11
N ASN A 42 -9.07 -39.97 -24.50
CA ASN A 42 -7.90 -40.62 -25.07
C ASN A 42 -6.83 -40.97 -24.05
N GLU A 43 -6.22 -42.11 -24.34
CA GLU A 43 -5.38 -42.96 -23.51
C GLU A 43 -4.04 -42.37 -23.06
N SER A 44 -3.59 -42.96 -21.96
CA SER A 44 -2.27 -42.97 -21.34
C SER A 44 -1.06 -42.95 -22.28
N VAL A 45 -0.15 -41.99 -22.07
CA VAL A 45 1.30 -42.20 -22.25
C VAL A 45 2.10 -41.33 -21.26
N SER A 46 3.04 -41.99 -20.59
CA SER A 46 4.31 -41.48 -20.01
C SER A 46 4.29 -40.57 -18.77
N SER A 47 4.83 -41.13 -17.68
CA SER A 47 5.39 -40.41 -16.54
C SER A 47 6.42 -39.36 -16.98
N PRO A 48 6.32 -38.11 -16.52
CA PRO A 48 7.46 -37.22 -16.47
C PRO A 48 8.25 -37.44 -15.17
N SER A 49 9.54 -37.72 -15.35
CA SER A 49 10.59 -37.60 -14.34
C SER A 49 10.50 -36.29 -13.56
N ALA A 50 10.80 -36.37 -12.27
CA ALA A 50 11.03 -35.22 -11.41
C ALA A 50 12.12 -34.30 -11.97
N THR A 51 11.79 -33.06 -12.31
CA THR A 51 12.71 -31.90 -12.30
C THR A 51 11.86 -30.63 -12.27
N GLY A 52 12.10 -29.79 -11.28
CA GLY A 52 11.38 -28.53 -11.08
C GLY A 52 10.68 -28.54 -9.75
N GLY A 53 11.44 -28.31 -8.67
CA GLY A 53 10.84 -27.80 -7.45
C GLY A 53 10.16 -26.48 -7.82
N ALA A 54 8.86 -26.56 -8.12
CA ALA A 54 7.97 -25.43 -8.03
C ALA A 54 8.02 -25.04 -6.55
N GLY A 55 9.03 -24.24 -6.20
CA GLY A 55 9.08 -23.56 -4.93
C GLY A 55 7.72 -22.92 -4.81
N ILE A 56 6.94 -23.38 -3.83
CA ILE A 56 5.64 -22.82 -3.51
C ILE A 56 5.95 -21.33 -3.35
N SER A 57 5.62 -20.52 -4.35
CA SER A 57 5.77 -19.09 -4.29
C SER A 57 4.68 -18.66 -3.33
N MET A 58 5.03 -18.68 -2.05
CA MET A 58 4.12 -18.35 -0.97
C MET A 58 3.80 -16.87 -1.15
N ARG A 59 2.67 -16.59 -1.81
CA ARG A 59 2.11 -15.25 -1.87
C ARG A 59 1.89 -14.80 -0.44
N SER A 60 2.74 -13.90 0.00
CA SER A 60 2.53 -13.21 1.26
C SER A 60 1.36 -12.26 1.05
N LEU A 61 0.28 -12.50 1.78
CA LEU A 61 -0.85 -11.59 1.85
C LEU A 61 -0.64 -10.74 3.09
N TRP A 62 -0.53 -9.43 2.89
CA TRP A 62 -0.42 -8.47 3.97
C TRP A 62 -1.74 -7.74 4.18
N THR A 63 -1.95 -7.28 5.40
CA THR A 63 -3.13 -6.49 5.75
C THR A 63 -2.70 -5.31 6.59
N VAL A 64 -3.32 -4.14 6.39
CA VAL A 64 -3.09 -2.97 7.27
C VAL A 64 -3.57 -3.33 8.68
N SER A 65 -2.61 -3.51 9.61
CA SER A 65 -2.85 -3.88 11.00
C SER A 65 -2.97 -2.67 11.92
N GLY A 66 -2.37 -1.54 11.55
CA GLY A 66 -2.36 -0.34 12.37
C GLY A 66 -1.89 0.90 11.63
N TYR A 67 -1.94 2.04 12.32
CA TYR A 67 -1.43 3.30 11.81
C TYR A 67 -0.84 4.18 12.92
N LYS A 68 0.02 5.12 12.52
CA LYS A 68 0.52 6.22 13.35
C LYS A 68 0.40 7.53 12.57
N MET A 69 -0.10 8.56 13.22
CA MET A 69 -0.12 9.90 12.64
C MET A 69 1.30 10.46 12.64
N GLY A 70 1.79 10.92 11.49
CA GLY A 70 3.04 11.66 11.42
C GLY A 70 2.87 13.12 11.81
N ASP A 71 3.91 13.93 11.56
CA ASP A 71 3.87 15.36 11.78
C ASP A 71 3.03 16.05 10.70
N ASN A 72 2.03 16.83 11.12
CA ASN A 72 1.12 17.58 10.24
C ASN A 72 0.44 16.69 9.16
N PRO A 73 -0.31 15.66 9.55
CA PRO A 73 -0.91 14.74 8.60
C PRO A 73 -1.97 15.45 7.74
N LEU A 74 -2.00 15.13 6.45
CA LEU A 74 -3.05 15.60 5.54
C LEU A 74 -4.36 14.83 5.76
N TRP A 75 -4.25 13.59 6.21
CA TRP A 75 -5.39 12.76 6.60
C TRP A 75 -5.79 12.94 8.05
N THR A 76 -7.09 12.82 8.31
CA THR A 76 -7.62 12.75 9.67
C THR A 76 -7.45 11.34 10.24
N GLU A 77 -7.63 11.18 11.55
CA GLU A 77 -7.65 9.86 12.18
C GLU A 77 -8.75 8.96 11.60
N LYS A 78 -9.89 9.55 11.21
CA LYS A 78 -11.00 8.82 10.56
C LYS A 78 -10.56 8.22 9.22
N ASP A 79 -9.83 9.00 8.42
CA ASP A 79 -9.33 8.54 7.12
C ASP A 79 -8.29 7.43 7.30
N ALA A 80 -7.36 7.61 8.24
CA ALA A 80 -6.37 6.59 8.59
C ALA A 80 -7.03 5.28 9.06
N ARG A 81 -8.06 5.38 9.92
CA ARG A 81 -8.82 4.24 10.42
C ARG A 81 -9.56 3.49 9.31
N ALA A 82 -10.03 4.19 8.28
CA ALA A 82 -10.68 3.58 7.11
C ALA A 82 -9.72 2.71 6.27
N MET A 83 -8.40 2.82 6.50
CA MET A 83 -7.40 1.99 5.85
C MET A 83 -7.19 0.64 6.54
N LEU A 84 -7.61 0.49 7.79
CA LEU A 84 -7.47 -0.78 8.52
C LEU A 84 -8.12 -1.92 7.73
N PHE A 85 -7.49 -3.09 7.77
CA PHE A 85 -7.94 -4.32 7.09
C PHE A 85 -7.88 -4.28 5.56
N LYS A 86 -7.40 -3.20 4.93
CA LYS A 86 -7.12 -3.23 3.49
C LYS A 86 -5.97 -4.20 3.20
N SER A 87 -6.17 -5.05 2.21
CA SER A 87 -5.20 -6.05 1.79
C SER A 87 -4.14 -5.47 0.86
N LEU A 88 -2.92 -5.93 1.02
CA LEU A 88 -1.80 -5.76 0.11
C LEU A 88 -1.38 -7.14 -0.40
N ASP A 89 -1.49 -7.36 -1.71
CA ASP A 89 -0.92 -8.53 -2.40
C ASP A 89 0.29 -8.06 -3.20
N MET A 90 1.46 -8.58 -2.85
CA MET A 90 2.72 -8.22 -3.49
C MET A 90 3.49 -9.47 -3.89
N THR A 91 3.93 -9.49 -5.14
CA THR A 91 4.74 -10.55 -5.75
C THR A 91 6.08 -9.97 -6.22
N GLU A 92 6.90 -10.78 -6.88
CA GLU A 92 8.20 -10.34 -7.41
C GLU A 92 8.12 -9.24 -8.47
N THR A 93 6.96 -9.05 -9.10
CA THR A 93 6.78 -8.08 -10.20
C THR A 93 5.45 -7.32 -10.14
N THR A 94 4.63 -7.52 -9.10
CA THR A 94 3.29 -6.92 -9.01
C THR A 94 3.03 -6.42 -7.60
N ILE A 95 2.40 -5.24 -7.48
CA ILE A 95 1.84 -4.71 -6.24
C ILE A 95 0.35 -4.45 -6.47
N ILE A 96 -0.51 -4.99 -5.61
CA ILE A 96 -1.95 -4.76 -5.62
C ILE A 96 -2.36 -4.21 -4.26
N PHE A 97 -2.92 -2.99 -4.26
CA PHE A 97 -3.41 -2.35 -3.05
C PHE A 97 -4.66 -1.53 -3.34
N ASP A 98 -5.68 -1.68 -2.50
CA ASP A 98 -6.96 -0.97 -2.60
C ASP A 98 -7.60 -1.03 -3.99
N GLY A 99 -7.58 -2.22 -4.61
CA GLY A 99 -8.14 -2.48 -5.95
C GLY A 99 -7.31 -1.92 -7.12
N LYS A 100 -6.18 -1.27 -6.85
CA LYS A 100 -5.26 -0.77 -7.87
C LYS A 100 -4.06 -1.70 -8.02
N THR A 101 -3.43 -1.69 -9.20
CA THR A 101 -2.35 -2.62 -9.53
C THR A 101 -1.19 -1.92 -10.24
N CYS A 102 0.02 -2.15 -9.75
CA CYS A 102 1.26 -1.94 -10.50
C CYS A 102 1.77 -3.29 -11.02
N ARG A 103 2.16 -3.31 -12.29
CA ARG A 103 2.79 -4.47 -12.95
C ARG A 103 4.23 -4.13 -13.31
N ASP A 104 5.02 -5.16 -13.60
CA ASP A 104 6.42 -5.04 -13.98
C ASP A 104 7.23 -4.19 -12.97
N VAL A 105 6.92 -4.42 -11.69
CA VAL A 105 7.52 -3.70 -10.59
C VAL A 105 8.96 -4.15 -10.39
N THR A 106 9.88 -3.19 -10.36
CA THR A 106 11.29 -3.39 -9.99
C THR A 106 11.49 -2.98 -8.54
N PHE A 107 12.22 -3.78 -7.76
CA PHE A 107 12.47 -3.52 -6.35
C PHE A 107 13.95 -3.25 -6.11
N GLN A 108 14.29 -2.04 -5.64
CA GLN A 108 15.64 -1.67 -5.21
C GLN A 108 15.67 -1.57 -3.69
N ARG A 109 16.61 -2.26 -3.05
CA ARG A 109 16.64 -2.42 -1.58
C ARG A 109 17.92 -1.82 -1.01
N GLU A 110 17.76 -1.10 0.08
CA GLU A 110 18.86 -0.47 0.80
C GLU A 110 18.65 -0.61 2.30
N THR A 111 19.63 -1.18 3.02
CA THR A 111 19.56 -1.29 4.48
C THR A 111 20.15 -0.04 5.12
N LEU A 112 19.35 0.65 5.92
CA LEU A 112 19.73 1.90 6.58
C LEU A 112 19.50 1.83 8.09
N LYS A 113 20.18 2.68 8.84
CA LYS A 113 19.91 2.89 10.27
C LYS A 113 18.57 3.60 10.43
N ALA A 114 17.65 2.99 11.16
CA ALA A 114 16.29 3.46 11.31
C ALA A 114 16.22 4.88 11.88
N LYS A 115 16.99 5.16 12.94
CA LYS A 115 17.02 6.48 13.59
C LYS A 115 17.45 7.60 12.64
N GLU A 116 18.55 7.41 11.92
CA GLU A 116 19.11 8.42 11.02
C GLU A 116 18.18 8.66 9.81
N TYR A 117 17.64 7.58 9.25
CA TYR A 117 16.76 7.65 8.11
C TYR A 117 15.39 8.29 8.44
N LEU A 118 14.73 7.83 9.50
CA LEU A 118 13.41 8.35 9.89
C LEU A 118 13.47 9.82 10.31
N ALA A 119 14.54 10.24 10.98
CA ALA A 119 14.73 11.63 11.38
C ALA A 119 14.97 12.55 10.17
N SER A 120 15.71 12.09 9.17
CA SER A 120 16.03 12.89 7.97
C SER A 120 14.89 12.91 6.95
N ALA A 121 14.30 11.76 6.64
CA ALA A 121 13.27 11.63 5.61
C ALA A 121 11.88 12.08 6.09
N PHE A 122 11.57 11.86 7.36
CA PHE A 122 10.21 12.06 7.87
C PHE A 122 10.13 12.90 9.16
N HIS A 123 11.26 13.42 9.65
CA HIS A 123 11.33 14.20 10.89
C HIS A 123 10.74 13.48 12.11
N THR A 124 10.81 12.15 12.14
CA THR A 124 10.27 11.32 13.23
C THR A 124 11.33 10.40 13.84
N THR A 125 10.98 9.66 14.89
CA THR A 125 11.86 8.68 15.52
C THR A 125 11.28 7.26 15.43
N PRO A 126 12.11 6.21 15.49
CA PRO A 126 11.62 4.84 15.56
C PRO A 126 10.60 4.64 16.70
N GLU A 127 10.86 5.19 17.88
CA GLU A 127 10.03 5.01 19.07
C GLU A 127 8.65 5.66 18.91
N ALA A 128 8.56 6.83 18.26
CA ALA A 128 7.29 7.48 17.96
C ALA A 128 6.40 6.61 17.06
N LEU A 129 7.03 5.83 16.17
CA LEU A 129 6.36 4.88 15.28
C LEU A 129 6.15 3.49 15.90
N GLY A 130 6.70 3.21 17.09
CA GLY A 130 6.68 1.87 17.68
C GLY A 130 7.59 0.87 16.95
N ILE A 131 8.65 1.36 16.33
CA ILE A 131 9.69 0.57 15.65
C ILE A 131 10.84 0.37 16.66
N ALA A 132 11.18 -0.88 16.95
CA ALA A 132 12.23 -1.24 17.90
C ALA A 132 13.56 -1.54 17.21
N GLU A 133 13.54 -1.72 15.90
CA GLU A 133 14.68 -2.12 15.10
C GLU A 133 15.68 -0.97 14.90
N GLU A 134 16.98 -1.27 15.07
CA GLU A 134 18.05 -0.31 14.81
C GLU A 134 18.25 -0.03 13.32
N THR A 135 17.90 -1.00 12.48
CA THR A 135 18.02 -0.93 11.01
C THR A 135 16.71 -1.32 10.35
N LEU A 136 16.49 -0.78 9.16
CA LEU A 136 15.35 -1.08 8.31
C LEU A 136 15.81 -1.21 6.85
N GLU A 137 15.04 -1.92 6.04
CA GLU A 137 15.23 -1.97 4.59
C GLU A 137 14.30 -0.94 3.95
N VAL A 138 14.87 0.05 3.26
CA VAL A 138 14.13 0.94 2.37
C VAL A 138 14.02 0.26 1.02
N VAL A 139 12.79 0.09 0.54
CA VAL A 139 12.50 -0.50 -0.76
C VAL A 139 11.92 0.55 -1.67
N LYS A 140 12.64 0.88 -2.74
CA LYS A 140 12.21 1.79 -3.80
C LYS A 140 11.67 0.99 -4.99
N THR A 141 10.60 1.50 -5.60
CA THR A 141 9.98 0.85 -6.76
C THR A 141 9.64 1.86 -7.86
N ASN A 142 9.29 1.35 -9.04
CA ASN A 142 8.71 2.12 -10.14
C ASN A 142 7.17 2.12 -10.11
N CYS A 143 6.55 1.85 -8.96
CA CYS A 143 5.11 1.82 -8.80
C CYS A 143 4.55 3.20 -8.42
N ASP A 144 3.66 3.74 -9.24
CA ASP A 144 3.02 5.04 -9.00
C ASP A 144 1.84 4.98 -8.00
N LEU A 145 1.61 3.84 -7.34
CA LEU A 145 0.62 3.78 -6.28
C LEU A 145 1.11 4.59 -5.07
N PRO A 146 0.26 5.47 -4.50
CA PRO A 146 0.65 6.28 -3.36
C PRO A 146 1.20 5.44 -2.20
N GLY A 147 2.41 5.76 -1.76
CA GLY A 147 3.12 5.05 -0.68
C GLY A 147 3.87 3.79 -1.12
N PHE A 148 3.91 3.46 -2.41
CA PHE A 148 4.63 2.31 -2.94
C PHE A 148 5.78 2.66 -3.89
N ASP A 149 5.94 3.94 -4.25
CA ASP A 149 7.19 4.44 -4.86
C ASP A 149 8.38 4.19 -3.93
N GLN A 150 8.15 4.27 -2.62
CA GLN A 150 9.08 3.85 -1.59
C GLN A 150 8.35 3.38 -0.33
N TYR A 151 8.75 2.25 0.23
CA TYR A 151 8.25 1.75 1.51
C TYR A 151 9.36 1.20 2.40
N LEU A 152 9.07 1.05 3.69
CA LEU A 152 9.98 0.48 4.66
C LEU A 152 9.60 -0.97 4.92
N ARG A 153 10.60 -1.83 4.96
CA ARG A 153 10.47 -3.20 5.41
C ARG A 153 11.24 -3.35 6.71
N LEU A 154 10.50 -3.73 7.75
CA LEU A 154 11.04 -3.99 9.08
C LEU A 154 11.37 -5.48 9.23
N GLN A 155 11.83 -5.86 10.42
CA GLN A 155 11.96 -7.27 10.76
C GLN A 155 10.57 -7.93 10.80
N GLU A 156 10.56 -9.28 10.87
CA GLU A 156 9.33 -10.07 10.95
C GLU A 156 8.35 -9.85 9.77
N ARG A 157 8.88 -9.41 8.62
CA ARG A 157 8.11 -9.19 7.39
C ARG A 157 7.01 -8.12 7.52
N ARG A 158 7.16 -7.18 8.46
CA ARG A 158 6.29 -6.00 8.56
C ARG A 158 6.67 -4.98 7.50
N ILE A 159 5.67 -4.35 6.91
CA ILE A 159 5.83 -3.28 5.92
C ILE A 159 5.24 -1.99 6.50
N VAL A 160 5.91 -0.87 6.25
CA VAL A 160 5.40 0.47 6.59
C VAL A 160 5.41 1.34 5.35
N ILE A 161 4.27 1.93 5.02
CA ILE A 161 4.19 2.97 3.99
C ILE A 161 3.83 4.29 4.64
N GLN A 162 4.29 5.39 4.07
CA GLN A 162 3.79 6.72 4.42
C GLN A 162 2.80 7.15 3.35
N LEU A 163 1.58 7.49 3.76
CA LEU A 163 0.53 7.97 2.88
C LEU A 163 -0.15 9.18 3.51
N ASN A 164 -0.08 10.34 2.83
CA ASN A 164 -0.71 11.59 3.29
C ASN A 164 -0.35 11.99 4.74
N GLY A 165 0.93 11.78 5.11
CA GLY A 165 1.44 12.08 6.45
C GLY A 165 1.03 11.06 7.52
N VAL A 166 0.46 9.92 7.15
CA VAL A 166 0.14 8.81 8.05
C VAL A 166 1.02 7.61 7.72
N PHE A 167 1.57 6.96 8.74
CA PHE A 167 2.31 5.71 8.60
C PHE A 167 1.32 4.55 8.76
N LEU A 168 1.16 3.72 7.73
CA LEU A 168 0.34 2.53 7.76
C LEU A 168 1.24 1.31 7.92
N PHE A 169 0.89 0.45 8.89
CA PHE A 169 1.63 -0.76 9.22
C PHE A 169 0.91 -1.96 8.65
N PHE A 170 1.66 -2.83 8.01
CA PHE A 170 1.18 -4.06 7.42
C PHE A 170 1.82 -5.27 8.10
N GLU A 171 0.99 -6.26 8.39
CA GLU A 171 1.42 -7.55 8.91
C GLU A 171 1.07 -8.66 7.92
N SER A 172 1.94 -9.66 7.84
CA SER A 172 1.66 -10.87 7.07
C SER A 172 0.52 -11.63 7.72
N THR A 173 -0.50 -11.96 6.94
CA THR A 173 -1.66 -12.75 7.42
C THR A 173 -1.28 -14.23 7.61
N ILE A 174 -0.14 -14.65 7.05
CA ILE A 174 0.38 -16.01 7.21
C ILE A 174 1.56 -15.96 8.19
N ASN A 175 1.33 -16.51 9.38
CA ASN A 175 2.37 -16.87 10.34
C ASN A 175 2.75 -18.33 10.09
N TYR A 176 4.04 -18.62 9.95
CA TYR A 176 4.58 -19.97 9.85
C TYR A 176 5.14 -20.39 11.21
#